data_AF-A0A6M7TLA2-F1
#
_entry.id   AF-A0A6M7TLA2-F1
#
_cell.length_a   1.000
_cell.length_b   1.000
_cell.length_c   1.000
_cell.angle_alpha   90.00
_cell.angle_beta   90.00
_cell.angle_gamma   90.00
#
_symmetry.space_group_name_H-M   'P 1'
#
loop_
_entity.id
_entity.type
_entity.pdbx_description
1 polymer ?
#
loop_
_entity_poly.entity_id
_entity_poly.type
_entity_poly.pdbx_seq_one_letter_code
_entity_poly.pdbx_strand_id
1 'polypeptide(L)'
;MMAIDQLLAGTPTWEGLNQAFFPSKTADNFDPGDDMKQVLFHFYNTQEGRRIIEWMADLTVRAPFPHVGNLMEGAALAAAKHEARTAVGYALLRAIAEGEQLWTQQRSQTHEASS
;
A
#
# COMPACT_ATOMS: atom_id res chain seq x y z
N MET A 1 -27.71 14.69 20.13
CA MET A 1 -27.16 13.40 20.60
C MET A 1 -26.53 12.75 19.38
N MET A 2 -25.20 12.53 19.40
CA MET A 2 -24.44 12.19 18.18
C MET A 2 -24.64 10.72 17.81
N ALA A 3 -24.52 10.37 16.53
CA ALA A 3 -24.68 8.98 16.04
C ALA A 3 -23.74 7.98 16.73
N ILE A 4 -22.62 8.45 17.26
CA ILE A 4 -21.64 7.67 18.03
C ILE A 4 -22.21 7.23 19.39
N ASP A 5 -23.00 8.08 20.05
CA ASP A 5 -23.60 7.76 21.35
C ASP A 5 -24.65 6.64 21.22
N GLN A 6 -25.39 6.59 20.10
CA GLN A 6 -26.32 5.50 19.80
C GLN A 6 -25.62 4.19 19.44
N LEU A 7 -24.45 4.24 18.79
CA LEU A 7 -23.68 3.06 18.45
C LEU A 7 -23.05 2.40 19.70
N LEU A 8 -22.60 3.21 20.67
CA LEU A 8 -22.00 2.73 21.92
C LEU A 8 -23.04 2.23 22.94
N ALA A 9 -24.28 2.74 22.88
CA ALA A 9 -25.37 2.35 23.77
C ALA A 9 -26.19 1.14 23.28
N GLY A 10 -25.99 0.69 22.03
CA GLY A 10 -26.71 -0.42 21.44
C GLY A 10 -26.16 -1.79 21.86
N THR A 11 -27.04 -2.71 22.24
CA THR A 11 -26.68 -4.12 22.44
C THR A 11 -26.13 -4.68 21.12
N PRO A 12 -24.89 -5.21 21.07
CA PRO A 12 -24.32 -5.73 19.83
C PRO A 12 -25.23 -6.82 19.25
N THR A 13 -25.73 -6.60 18.03
CA THR A 13 -26.50 -7.63 17.32
C THR A 13 -25.52 -8.62 16.68
N TRP A 14 -25.94 -9.89 16.60
CA TRP A 14 -25.14 -10.93 15.92
C TRP A 14 -24.81 -10.57 14.47
N GLU A 15 -25.70 -9.82 13.81
CA GLU A 15 -25.49 -9.30 12.47
C GLU A 15 -24.40 -8.20 12.41
N GLY A 16 -24.38 -7.27 13.37
CA GLY A 16 -23.32 -6.26 13.48
C GLY A 16 -21.95 -6.87 13.83
N LEU A 17 -21.94 -7.94 14.62
CA LEU A 17 -20.74 -8.72 14.89
C LEU A 17 -20.26 -9.46 13.63
N ASN A 18 -21.16 -10.11 12.88
CA ASN A 18 -20.82 -10.75 11.61
C ASN A 18 -20.25 -9.76 10.61
N GLN A 19 -20.80 -8.54 10.51
CA GLN A 19 -20.25 -7.46 9.69
C GLN A 19 -18.82 -7.07 10.07
N ALA A 20 -18.48 -7.09 11.36
CA ALA A 20 -17.12 -6.83 11.85
C ALA A 20 -16.13 -7.97 11.53
N PHE A 21 -16.62 -9.18 11.20
CA PHE A 21 -15.79 -10.31 10.78
C PHE A 21 -15.56 -10.38 9.26
N PHE A 22 -16.26 -9.58 8.45
CA PHE A 22 -15.94 -9.51 7.03
C PHE A 22 -14.64 -8.72 6.84
N PRO A 23 -13.71 -9.22 6.00
CA PRO A 23 -12.56 -8.43 5.58
C PRO A 23 -13.06 -7.07 5.09
N SER A 24 -12.47 -5.98 5.59
CA SER A 24 -12.78 -4.67 5.06
C SER A 24 -12.60 -4.70 3.54
N LYS A 25 -13.52 -4.11 2.79
CA LYS A 25 -13.33 -3.89 1.35
C LYS A 25 -12.02 -3.15 1.21
N THR A 26 -10.98 -3.87 0.80
CA THR A 26 -9.64 -3.32 0.69
C THR A 26 -9.72 -2.19 -0.31
N ALA A 27 -9.27 -0.99 0.08
CA ALA A 27 -9.26 0.15 -0.83
C ALA A 27 -8.56 -0.25 -2.14
N ASP A 28 -9.08 0.28 -3.25
CA ASP A 28 -8.69 -0.04 -4.63
C ASP A 28 -7.17 -0.21 -4.75
N ASN A 29 -6.72 -1.47 -4.74
CA ASN A 29 -5.32 -1.86 -4.91
C ASN A 29 -4.27 -1.13 -4.03
N PHE A 30 -4.64 -0.69 -2.82
CA PHE A 30 -3.78 0.09 -1.91
C PHE A 30 -3.23 1.40 -2.51
N ASP A 31 -4.01 2.06 -3.38
CA ASP A 31 -3.66 3.37 -3.93
C ASP A 31 -3.55 4.44 -2.80
N PRO A 32 -2.39 5.12 -2.62
CA PRO A 32 -2.22 6.14 -1.59
C PRO A 32 -2.75 7.53 -1.99
N GLY A 33 -3.27 7.71 -3.20
CA GLY A 33 -3.73 8.98 -3.76
C GLY A 33 -2.63 9.80 -4.43
N ASP A 34 -3.03 10.70 -5.34
CA ASP A 34 -2.11 11.45 -6.22
C ASP A 34 -1.10 12.32 -5.46
N ASP A 35 -1.53 13.03 -4.41
CA ASP A 35 -0.65 13.86 -3.58
C ASP A 35 0.51 13.03 -2.98
N MET A 36 0.19 11.84 -2.45
CA MET A 36 1.20 10.96 -1.85
C MET A 36 2.11 10.37 -2.92
N LYS A 37 1.60 10.01 -4.10
CA LYS A 37 2.41 9.54 -5.23
C LYS A 37 3.46 10.58 -5.63
N GLN A 38 3.07 11.86 -5.70
CA GLN A 38 4.00 12.95 -5.99
C GLN A 38 5.05 13.15 -4.90
N VAL A 39 4.63 13.09 -3.63
CA VAL A 39 5.56 13.13 -2.49
C VAL A 39 6.59 12.00 -2.57
N LEU A 40 6.13 10.77 -2.84
CA LEU A 40 7.00 9.60 -2.97
C LEU A 40 7.96 9.72 -4.16
N PHE A 41 7.49 10.22 -5.30
CA PHE A 41 8.32 10.50 -6.46
C PHE A 41 9.43 11.51 -6.14
N HIS A 42 9.07 12.66 -5.55
CA HIS A 42 10.06 13.68 -5.19
C HIS A 42 11.05 13.17 -4.15
N PHE A 43 10.56 12.44 -3.14
CA PHE A 43 11.38 11.81 -2.13
C PHE A 43 12.39 10.84 -2.75
N TYR A 44 11.96 9.93 -3.64
CA TYR A 44 12.82 8.98 -4.33
C TYR A 44 13.91 9.65 -5.20
N ASN A 45 13.66 10.87 -5.67
CA ASN A 45 14.64 11.64 -6.45
C ASN A 45 15.66 12.40 -5.57
N THR A 46 15.58 12.30 -4.25
CA THR A 46 16.66 12.71 -3.35
C THR A 46 17.64 11.55 -3.11
N GLN A 47 18.91 11.84 -2.80
CA GLN A 47 19.88 10.78 -2.51
C GLN A 47 19.46 9.92 -1.31
N GLU A 48 19.02 10.56 -0.22
CA GLU A 48 18.60 9.84 1.00
C GLU A 48 17.29 9.09 0.78
N GLY A 49 16.32 9.69 0.09
CA GLY A 49 15.06 9.01 -0.21
C GLY A 49 15.27 7.79 -1.10
N ARG A 50 16.16 7.87 -2.11
CA ARG A 50 16.55 6.68 -2.89
C ARG A 50 17.13 5.59 -1.99
N ARG A 51 18.08 5.91 -1.11
CA ARG A 51 18.69 4.92 -0.20
C ARG A 51 17.66 4.24 0.70
N ILE A 52 16.69 5.01 1.21
CA ILE A 52 15.61 4.49 2.05
C ILE A 52 14.70 3.56 1.24
N ILE A 53 14.27 3.97 0.05
CA ILE A 53 13.40 3.15 -0.81
C ILE A 53 14.10 1.87 -1.27
N GLU A 54 15.39 1.94 -1.62
CA GLU A 54 16.20 0.77 -1.95
C GLU A 54 16.30 -0.20 -0.78
N TRP A 55 16.54 0.30 0.43
CA TRP A 55 16.53 -0.54 1.64
C TRP A 55 15.15 -1.17 1.89
N MET A 56 14.06 -0.43 1.67
CA MET A 56 12.70 -0.98 1.77
C MET A 56 12.44 -2.06 0.70
N ALA A 57 12.97 -1.92 -0.51
CA ALA A 57 12.89 -2.93 -1.55
C ALA A 57 13.67 -4.20 -1.17
N ASP A 58 14.83 -4.05 -0.54
CA ASP A 58 15.62 -5.16 0.00
C ASP A 58 14.86 -5.94 1.09
N LEU A 59 14.13 -5.23 1.95
CA LEU A 59 13.30 -5.84 2.99
C LEU A 59 12.02 -6.48 2.46
N THR A 60 11.59 -6.16 1.23
CA THR A 60 10.30 -6.56 0.67
C THR A 60 10.46 -7.42 -0.58
N VAL A 61 10.47 -6.79 -1.76
CA VAL A 61 10.42 -7.45 -3.07
C VAL A 61 11.69 -8.21 -3.44
N ARG A 62 12.84 -7.86 -2.86
CA ARG A 62 14.12 -8.58 -3.09
C ARG A 62 14.46 -9.54 -1.96
N ALA A 63 13.67 -9.57 -0.89
CA ALA A 63 13.91 -10.51 0.21
C ALA A 63 13.76 -11.95 -0.31
N PRO A 64 14.67 -12.87 0.06
CA PRO A 64 14.55 -14.25 -0.37
C PRO A 64 13.32 -14.92 0.27
N PHE A 65 12.82 -15.95 -0.40
CA PHE A 65 11.74 -16.77 0.13
C PHE A 65 12.16 -17.44 1.46
N PRO A 66 11.31 -17.44 2.50
CA PRO A 66 11.65 -18.04 3.78
C PRO A 66 11.89 -19.56 3.66
N HIS A 67 12.92 -20.05 4.34
CA HIS A 67 13.13 -21.49 4.48
C HIS A 67 11.97 -22.10 5.27
N VAL A 68 11.34 -23.12 4.70
CA VAL A 68 10.25 -23.87 5.32
C VAL A 68 10.64 -25.34 5.45
N GLY A 69 10.19 -25.98 6.53
CA GLY A 69 10.34 -27.42 6.70
C GLY A 69 9.48 -28.22 5.72
N ASN A 70 9.45 -29.55 5.87
CA ASN A 70 8.87 -30.46 4.88
C ASN A 70 7.32 -30.52 4.86
N LEU A 71 6.63 -29.69 5.67
CA LEU A 71 5.17 -29.69 5.75
C LEU A 71 4.56 -28.76 4.69
N MET A 72 3.64 -29.27 3.87
CA MET A 72 3.01 -28.50 2.79
C MET A 72 2.22 -27.29 3.32
N GLU A 73 1.54 -27.42 4.47
CA GLU A 73 0.79 -26.33 5.08
C GLU A 73 1.72 -25.22 5.56
N GLY A 74 2.91 -25.58 6.07
CA GLY A 74 3.95 -24.64 6.47
C GLY A 74 4.52 -23.88 5.27
N ALA A 75 4.72 -24.58 4.15
CA ALA A 75 5.15 -23.98 2.89
C ALA A 75 4.11 -22.99 2.35
N ALA A 76 2.83 -23.37 2.33
CA ALA A 76 1.74 -22.51 1.88
C ALA A 76 1.60 -21.25 2.74
N LEU A 77 1.67 -21.39 4.07
CA LEU A 77 1.60 -20.24 4.98
C LEU A 77 2.79 -19.29 4.81
N ALA A 78 3.99 -19.82 4.61
CA ALA A 78 5.17 -18.99 4.38
C ALA A 78 5.14 -18.31 3.00
N ALA A 79 4.58 -18.97 1.98
CA ALA A 79 4.32 -18.37 0.67
C ALA A 79 3.40 -17.17 0.80
N ALA A 80 2.24 -17.33 1.44
CA ALA A 80 1.29 -16.24 1.63
C ALA A 80 1.90 -15.05 2.39
N LYS A 81 2.72 -15.30 3.42
CA LYS A 81 3.44 -14.24 4.15
C LYS A 81 4.48 -13.52 3.30
N HIS A 82 5.21 -14.28 2.47
CA HIS A 82 6.20 -13.72 1.56
C HIS A 82 5.52 -12.89 0.47
N GLU A 83 4.45 -13.40 -0.14
CA GLU A 83 3.65 -12.67 -1.12
C GLU A 83 3.10 -11.36 -0.55
N ALA A 84 2.55 -11.37 0.66
CA ALA A 84 2.06 -10.16 1.32
C ALA A 84 3.17 -9.13 1.55
N ARG A 85 4.35 -9.56 1.98
CA ARG A 85 5.54 -8.70 2.14
C ARG A 85 5.97 -8.10 0.80
N THR A 86 6.02 -8.91 -0.24
CA THR A 86 6.38 -8.51 -1.60
C THR A 86 5.37 -7.52 -2.17
N ALA A 87 4.06 -7.72 -1.92
CA ALA A 87 3.00 -6.81 -2.36
C ALA A 87 3.17 -5.39 -1.81
N VAL A 88 3.65 -5.22 -0.56
CA VAL A 88 3.93 -3.90 0.01
C VAL A 88 5.00 -3.16 -0.79
N GLY A 89 6.10 -3.84 -1.14
CA GLY A 89 7.17 -3.22 -1.93
C GLY A 89 6.70 -2.88 -3.36
N TYR A 90 5.88 -3.74 -3.97
CA TYR A 90 5.29 -3.43 -5.28
C TYR A 90 4.35 -2.22 -5.23
N ALA A 91 3.49 -2.13 -4.21
CA ALA A 91 2.61 -0.98 -4.05
C ALA A 91 3.40 0.34 -3.91
N LEU A 92 4.48 0.32 -3.13
CA LEU A 92 5.37 1.47 -2.95
C LEU A 92 6.05 1.90 -4.26
N LEU A 93 6.68 0.95 -4.96
CA LEU A 93 7.39 1.24 -6.21
C LEU A 93 6.44 1.67 -7.33
N ARG A 94 5.25 1.08 -7.38
CA ARG A 94 4.19 1.49 -8.30
C ARG A 94 3.75 2.93 -8.02
N ALA A 95 3.52 3.31 -6.76
CA ALA A 95 3.12 4.66 -6.41
C ALA A 95 4.18 5.70 -6.81
N ILE A 96 5.47 5.37 -6.68
CA ILE A 96 6.59 6.22 -7.14
C ILE A 96 6.53 6.42 -8.67
N ALA A 97 6.34 5.33 -9.42
CA ALA A 97 6.26 5.38 -10.89
C ALA A 97 5.02 6.17 -11.37
N GLU A 98 3.87 5.99 -10.72
CA GLU A 98 2.67 6.78 -11.01
C GLU A 98 2.90 8.26 -10.67
N GLY A 99 3.62 8.57 -9.59
CA GLY A 99 4.02 9.94 -9.23
C GLY A 99 4.87 10.63 -10.29
N GLU A 100 5.80 9.89 -10.93
CA GLU A 100 6.59 10.39 -12.06
C GLU A 100 5.71 10.75 -13.25
N GLN A 101 4.73 9.91 -13.57
CA GLN A 101 3.78 10.16 -14.65
C GLN A 101 2.94 11.42 -14.38
N LEU A 102 2.42 11.56 -13.15
CA LEU A 102 1.66 12.74 -12.73
C LEU A 102 2.49 14.02 -12.85
N TRP A 103 3.74 14.00 -12.37
CA TRP A 103 4.65 15.14 -12.46
C TRP A 103 4.97 15.53 -13.91
N THR A 104 5.18 14.54 -14.77
CA THR A 104 5.45 14.76 -16.20
C THR A 104 4.24 15.39 -16.90
N GLN A 105 3.03 14.91 -16.62
CA GLN A 105 1.79 15.46 -17.19
C GLN A 105 1.57 16.92 -16.79
N GLN A 106 1.78 17.27 -15.52
CA GLN A 106 1.65 18.64 -15.02
C GLN A 106 2.59 19.62 -15.75
N ARG A 107 3.83 19.19 -16.03
CA ARG A 107 4.81 20.04 -16.74
C ARG A 107 4.41 20.29 -18.19
N SER A 108 3.96 19.26 -18.90
CA SER A 108 3.53 19.39 -20.29
C SER A 108 2.35 20.35 -20.44
N GLN A 109 1.36 20.26 -19.55
CA GLN A 109 0.20 21.17 -19.53
C GLN A 109 0.59 22.63 -19.22
N THR A 110 1.55 22.83 -18.32
CA THR A 110 2.05 24.17 -17.99
C THR A 110 2.77 24.82 -19.18
N HIS A 111 3.52 24.03 -19.96
CA HIS A 111 4.19 24.52 -21.16
C HIS A 111 3.20 24.93 -22.26
N GLU A 112 2.15 24.14 -22.51
CA GLU A 112 1.09 24.47 -23.48
C GLU A 112 0.31 25.74 -23.10
N ALA A 113 0.01 25.96 -21.82
CA ALA A 113 -0.69 27.16 -21.36
C ALA A 113 0.15 28.45 -21.42
N SER A 114 1.47 28.33 -21.57
CA SER A 114 2.42 29.45 -21.63
C SER A 114 2.93 29.78 -23.04
N SER A 115 2.47 29.03 -24.05
CA SER A 115 2.82 29.19 -25.48
C SER A 115 1.68 29.87 -26.24
#